data_AF-A0A7U9S361-F1
#
_entry.id   AF-A0A7U9S361-F1
#
_cell.length_a   1.000
_cell.length_b   1.000
_cell.length_c   1.000
_cell.angle_alpha   90.00
_cell.angle_beta   90.00
_cell.angle_gamma   90.00
#
_symmetry.space_group_name_H-M   'P 1'
#
loop_
_entity.id
_entity.type
_entity.pdbx_description
1 polymer ?
#
loop_
_entity_poly.entity_id
_entity_poly.type
_entity_poly.pdbx_seq_one_letter_code
_entity_poly.pdbx_strand_id
1 'polypeptide(L)'
;MLEHTGNDMYAVAYSADISASIQDEFSPFLRPNQYVNFSAESLTVAKGSELVKDTYSDLEAIERIYRFVTGEISYDEEKAASVAYGYLPVVDDTLKSKKGICFDYAALMGAMLRSQGIPTKLEVGYSGDAYHAWISSYTKESGWIDGVIQFDGDTWTLMDPTLAAGNSASSVKKYIGDGSNYVVKYSY
;
A
#
# COMPACT_ATOMS: atom_id res chain seq x y z
N MET A 1 12.87 -10.59 19.74
CA MET A 1 13.16 -12.03 19.59
C MET A 1 12.03 -12.80 20.23
N LEU A 2 11.53 -13.84 19.56
CA LEU A 2 10.52 -14.74 20.11
C LEU A 2 11.23 -16.02 20.55
N GLU A 3 10.88 -16.55 21.70
CA GLU A 3 11.37 -17.84 22.20
C GLU A 3 10.23 -18.85 22.16
N HIS A 4 10.55 -20.05 21.71
CA HIS A 4 9.61 -21.17 21.64
C HIS A 4 9.47 -21.78 23.03
N THR A 5 8.26 -21.76 23.59
CA THR A 5 8.02 -22.18 24.99
C THR A 5 7.29 -23.53 25.11
N GLY A 6 7.07 -24.23 23.99
CA GLY A 6 6.36 -25.51 23.91
C GLY A 6 4.92 -25.37 23.38
N ASN A 7 4.46 -26.37 22.61
CA ASN A 7 3.28 -26.29 21.70
C ASN A 7 3.42 -25.16 20.65
N ASP A 8 2.31 -24.72 20.02
CA ASP A 8 2.25 -23.60 19.06
C ASP A 8 2.36 -22.21 19.73
N MET A 9 3.00 -22.11 20.90
CA MET A 9 3.09 -20.87 21.69
C MET A 9 4.49 -20.27 21.66
N TYR A 10 4.57 -19.01 21.23
CA TYR A 10 5.77 -18.19 21.20
C TYR A 10 5.65 -17.05 22.22
N ALA A 11 6.66 -16.89 23.07
CA ALA A 11 6.75 -15.78 24.01
C ALA A 11 7.70 -14.71 23.46
N VAL A 12 7.42 -13.43 23.70
CA VAL A 12 8.37 -12.35 23.43
C VAL A 12 9.54 -12.49 24.40
N ALA A 13 10.63 -13.07 23.92
CA ALA A 13 11.87 -13.29 24.68
C ALA A 13 12.65 -11.99 24.87
N TYR A 14 12.49 -11.06 23.93
CA TYR A 14 13.21 -9.80 23.94
C TYR A 14 12.48 -8.75 23.09
N SER A 15 12.04 -7.66 23.72
CA SER A 15 11.75 -6.39 23.03
C SER A 15 12.80 -5.37 23.46
N ALA A 16 13.22 -4.52 22.55
CA ALA A 16 14.14 -3.43 22.83
C ALA A 16 13.59 -2.17 22.19
N ASP A 17 13.44 -1.13 23.01
CA ASP A 17 13.13 0.21 22.52
C ASP A 17 14.42 0.83 21.98
N ILE A 18 14.48 1.01 20.67
CA ILE A 18 15.60 1.67 20.01
C ILE A 18 15.18 3.10 19.70
N SER A 19 15.80 4.08 20.35
CA SER A 19 15.68 5.48 19.96
C SER A 19 16.49 5.71 18.69
N ALA A 20 15.81 5.74 17.54
CA ALA A 20 16.42 6.11 16.26
C ALA A 20 16.19 7.60 15.98
N SER A 21 17.26 8.37 15.79
CA SER A 21 17.17 9.74 15.29
C SER A 21 17.06 9.71 13.77
N ILE A 22 15.84 9.81 13.26
CA ILE A 22 15.58 9.85 11.82
C ILE A 22 15.80 11.29 11.34
N GLN A 23 16.85 11.53 10.53
CA GLN A 23 17.13 12.85 9.97
C GLN A 23 16.11 13.29 8.91
N ASP A 24 15.52 12.32 8.20
CA ASP A 24 14.51 12.53 7.17
C ASP A 24 13.29 11.63 7.47
N GLU A 25 12.20 12.26 7.91
CA GLU A 25 10.96 11.60 8.32
C GLU A 25 10.33 10.71 7.22
N PHE A 26 10.69 10.92 5.96
CA PHE A 26 10.21 10.12 4.83
C PHE A 26 11.09 8.92 4.51
N SER A 27 12.32 8.89 5.02
CA SER A 27 13.29 7.83 4.71
C SER A 27 12.79 6.41 4.96
N PRO A 28 11.98 6.10 5.99
CA PRO A 28 11.42 4.75 6.15
C PRO A 28 10.41 4.39 5.05
N PHE A 29 9.68 5.38 4.54
CA PHE A 29 8.64 5.21 3.53
C PHE A 29 9.16 5.28 2.10
N LEU A 30 10.48 5.40 1.92
CA LEU A 30 11.17 5.38 0.63
C LEU A 30 11.99 4.11 0.44
N ARG A 31 12.23 3.35 1.51
CA ARG A 31 13.11 2.19 1.49
C ARG A 31 12.32 0.87 1.49
N PRO A 32 12.93 -0.20 0.97
CA PRO A 32 12.37 -1.54 1.11
C PRO A 32 12.25 -1.93 2.59
N ASN A 33 11.22 -2.69 2.92
CA ASN A 33 11.06 -3.34 4.21
C ASN A 33 10.53 -4.77 4.00
N GLN A 34 10.19 -5.48 5.08
CA GLN A 34 9.73 -6.88 4.99
C GLN A 34 8.46 -7.06 4.14
N TYR A 35 7.59 -6.06 4.10
CA TYR A 35 6.28 -6.12 3.43
C TYR A 35 6.29 -5.49 2.05
N VAL A 36 7.10 -4.46 1.87
CA VAL A 36 7.37 -3.79 0.59
C VAL A 36 8.83 -4.09 0.24
N ASN A 37 9.10 -5.33 -0.15
CA ASN A 37 10.46 -5.81 -0.40
C ASN A 37 10.79 -5.75 -1.90
N PHE A 38 11.73 -4.87 -2.28
CA PHE A 38 12.17 -4.68 -3.66
C PHE A 38 13.65 -4.26 -3.68
N SER A 39 14.30 -4.45 -4.84
CA SER A 39 15.65 -3.94 -5.12
C SER A 39 15.67 -3.23 -6.48
N ALA A 40 16.80 -2.61 -6.83
CA ALA A 40 16.96 -1.92 -8.11
C ALA A 40 16.78 -2.87 -9.32
N GLU A 41 17.01 -4.18 -9.12
CA GLU A 41 16.90 -5.24 -10.11
C GLU A 41 15.49 -5.84 -10.21
N SER A 42 14.57 -5.48 -9.30
CA SER A 42 13.19 -5.98 -9.33
C SER A 42 12.47 -5.52 -10.60
N LEU A 43 11.75 -6.44 -11.25
CA LEU A 43 10.94 -6.12 -12.43
C LEU A 43 9.87 -5.07 -12.11
N THR A 44 9.38 -5.08 -10.86
CA THR A 44 8.45 -4.08 -10.32
C THR A 44 9.03 -2.67 -10.36
N VAL A 45 10.32 -2.49 -10.06
CA VAL A 45 11.00 -1.18 -10.13
C VAL A 45 11.14 -0.71 -11.58
N ALA A 46 11.55 -1.63 -12.47
CA ALA A 46 11.63 -1.33 -13.89
C ALA A 46 10.26 -0.94 -14.46
N LYS A 47 9.20 -1.66 -14.09
CA LYS A 47 7.83 -1.37 -14.54
C LYS A 47 7.31 -0.06 -13.97
N GLY A 48 7.55 0.22 -12.68
CA GLY A 48 7.20 1.51 -12.08
C GLY A 48 7.84 2.67 -12.83
N SER A 49 9.13 2.57 -13.13
CA SER A 49 9.88 3.58 -13.89
C SER A 49 9.35 3.76 -15.33
N GLU A 50 8.95 2.67 -15.99
CA GLU A 50 8.33 2.71 -17.31
C GLU A 50 7.01 3.48 -17.30
N LEU A 51 6.14 3.21 -16.32
CA LEU A 51 4.80 3.82 -16.20
C LEU A 51 4.87 5.34 -15.98
N VAL A 52 5.89 5.81 -15.27
CA VAL A 52 6.03 7.22 -14.88
C VAL A 52 6.98 8.01 -15.77
N LYS A 53 7.54 7.42 -16.83
CA LYS A 53 8.57 8.03 -17.67
C LYS A 53 8.19 9.42 -18.22
N ASP A 54 6.90 9.63 -18.50
CA ASP A 54 6.35 10.87 -19.05
C ASP A 54 5.37 11.55 -18.08
N THR A 55 5.58 11.41 -16.77
CA THR A 55 4.81 12.13 -15.75
C THR A 55 5.55 13.37 -15.27
N TYR A 56 4.80 14.42 -14.92
CA TYR A 56 5.36 15.70 -14.50
C TYR A 56 5.05 16.06 -13.05
N SER A 57 4.33 15.19 -12.33
CA SER A 57 4.04 15.36 -10.90
C SER A 57 3.93 14.01 -10.18
N ASP A 58 4.15 14.03 -8.86
CA ASP A 58 3.98 12.86 -7.99
C ASP A 58 2.56 12.32 -8.08
N LEU A 59 1.56 13.19 -8.21
CA LEU A 59 0.15 12.80 -8.32
C LEU A 59 -0.12 12.05 -9.64
N GLU A 60 0.47 12.50 -10.75
CA GLU A 60 0.33 11.83 -12.04
C GLU A 60 1.03 10.46 -12.01
N ALA A 61 2.18 10.35 -11.35
CA ALA A 61 2.87 9.09 -11.12
C ALA A 61 2.03 8.12 -10.28
N ILE A 62 1.43 8.60 -9.18
CA ILE A 62 0.51 7.82 -8.33
C ILE A 62 -0.68 7.33 -9.17
N GLU A 63 -1.30 8.20 -9.96
CA GLU A 63 -2.46 7.84 -10.78
C GLU A 63 -2.10 6.78 -11.83
N ARG A 64 -0.98 6.94 -12.55
CA ARG A 64 -0.58 5.97 -13.59
C ARG A 64 -0.27 4.60 -13.01
N ILE A 65 0.44 4.56 -11.88
CA ILE A 65 0.74 3.30 -11.19
C ILE A 65 -0.56 2.67 -10.66
N TYR A 66 -1.44 3.46 -10.04
CA TYR A 66 -2.74 3.00 -9.57
C TYR A 66 -3.55 2.35 -10.69
N ARG A 67 -3.68 3.04 -11.84
CA ARG A 67 -4.43 2.54 -13.00
C ARG A 67 -3.83 1.26 -13.56
N PHE A 68 -2.50 1.15 -13.59
CA PHE A 68 -1.83 -0.08 -14.00
C PHE A 68 -2.17 -1.23 -13.04
N VAL A 69 -1.95 -1.04 -11.73
CA VAL A 69 -2.15 -2.11 -10.74
C VAL A 69 -3.60 -2.59 -10.71
N THR A 70 -4.56 -1.66 -10.71
CA THR A 70 -5.99 -1.98 -10.67
C THR A 70 -6.54 -2.52 -12.00
N GLY A 71 -5.93 -2.17 -13.12
CA GLY A 71 -6.34 -2.64 -14.45
C GLY A 71 -5.68 -3.96 -14.87
N GLU A 72 -4.48 -4.26 -14.38
CA GLU A 72 -3.69 -5.41 -14.83
C GLU A 72 -3.63 -6.55 -13.81
N ILE A 73 -3.81 -6.27 -12.51
CA ILE A 73 -3.78 -7.30 -11.47
C ILE A 73 -5.23 -7.71 -11.14
N SER A 74 -5.50 -9.02 -11.17
CA SER A 74 -6.77 -9.62 -10.80
C SER A 74 -6.76 -10.13 -9.36
N TYR A 75 -7.90 -10.03 -8.68
CA TYR A 75 -8.00 -10.47 -7.29
C TYR A 75 -7.95 -12.01 -7.19
N ASP A 76 -7.18 -12.52 -6.24
CA ASP A 76 -7.02 -13.95 -5.98
C ASP A 76 -7.86 -14.42 -4.81
N GLU A 77 -9.13 -14.73 -5.07
CA GLU A 77 -10.07 -15.19 -4.03
C GLU A 77 -9.64 -16.51 -3.37
N GLU A 78 -9.07 -17.44 -4.16
CA GLU A 78 -8.61 -18.74 -3.64
C GLU A 78 -7.43 -18.54 -2.68
N LYS A 79 -6.50 -17.65 -3.05
CA LYS A 79 -5.40 -17.26 -2.16
C LYS A 79 -5.91 -16.51 -0.94
N ALA A 80 -6.88 -15.60 -1.09
CA ALA A 80 -7.46 -14.87 0.04
C ALA A 80 -8.13 -15.81 1.05
N ALA A 81 -8.79 -16.87 0.59
CA ALA A 81 -9.44 -17.85 1.46
C ALA A 81 -8.46 -18.82 2.16
N SER A 82 -7.26 -19.02 1.59
CA SER A 82 -6.29 -20.03 2.05
C SER A 82 -4.98 -19.48 2.60
N VAL A 83 -4.79 -18.15 2.56
CA VAL A 83 -3.54 -17.52 2.99
C VAL A 83 -3.24 -17.83 4.45
N ALA A 84 -2.07 -18.41 4.69
CA ALA A 84 -1.61 -18.75 6.03
C ALA A 84 -1.10 -17.52 6.76
N TYR A 85 -1.14 -17.58 8.10
CA TYR A 85 -0.51 -16.58 8.94
C TYR A 85 0.99 -16.47 8.62
N GLY A 86 1.51 -15.24 8.51
CA GLY A 86 2.92 -14.98 8.18
C GLY A 86 3.23 -14.91 6.68
N TYR A 87 2.22 -14.91 5.80
CA TYR A 87 2.40 -14.64 4.38
C TYR A 87 3.10 -13.29 4.13
N LEU A 88 4.09 -13.28 3.23
CA LEU A 88 4.81 -12.09 2.78
C LEU A 88 4.70 -11.94 1.26
N PRO A 89 4.32 -10.75 0.76
CA PRO A 89 4.25 -10.50 -0.68
C PRO A 89 5.62 -10.59 -1.36
N VAL A 90 5.61 -11.11 -2.59
CA VAL A 90 6.75 -11.04 -3.51
C VAL A 90 6.31 -10.22 -4.72
N VAL A 91 6.72 -8.96 -4.78
CA VAL A 91 6.18 -7.98 -5.73
C VAL A 91 6.35 -8.42 -7.19
N ASP A 92 7.48 -9.05 -7.53
CA ASP A 92 7.71 -9.55 -8.89
C ASP A 92 6.86 -10.77 -9.23
N ASP A 93 6.44 -11.58 -8.26
CA ASP A 93 5.53 -12.69 -8.49
C ASP A 93 4.12 -12.19 -8.75
N THR A 94 3.66 -11.18 -8.01
CA THR A 94 2.39 -10.49 -8.28
C THR A 94 2.39 -9.85 -9.66
N LEU A 95 3.47 -9.15 -10.02
CA LEU A 95 3.60 -8.52 -11.34
C LEU A 95 3.56 -9.54 -12.48
N LYS A 96 4.25 -10.69 -12.34
CA LYS A 96 4.31 -11.73 -13.37
C LYS A 96 3.00 -12.51 -13.49
N SER A 97 2.44 -12.93 -12.34
CA SER A 97 1.21 -13.72 -12.29
C SER A 97 -0.02 -12.89 -12.63
N LYS A 98 0.07 -11.56 -12.48
CA LYS A 98 -1.05 -10.63 -12.58
C LYS A 98 -2.21 -10.99 -11.64
N LYS A 99 -1.90 -11.63 -10.52
CA LYS A 99 -2.89 -12.10 -9.54
C LYS A 99 -2.40 -11.86 -8.12
N GLY A 100 -3.27 -11.43 -7.22
CA GLY A 100 -2.90 -11.22 -5.82
C GLY A 100 -4.07 -10.89 -4.90
N ILE A 101 -3.79 -10.76 -3.61
CA ILE A 101 -4.75 -10.28 -2.60
C ILE A 101 -4.43 -8.85 -2.17
N CYS A 102 -5.26 -8.22 -1.33
CA CYS A 102 -5.06 -6.82 -0.88
C CYS A 102 -3.61 -6.51 -0.47
N PHE A 103 -2.95 -7.44 0.22
CA PHE A 103 -1.57 -7.29 0.65
C PHE A 103 -0.57 -7.25 -0.52
N ASP A 104 -0.77 -8.08 -1.55
CA ASP A 104 0.05 -8.10 -2.75
C ASP A 104 -0.08 -6.80 -3.55
N TYR A 105 -1.31 -6.27 -3.65
CA TYR A 105 -1.57 -5.00 -4.31
C TYR A 105 -0.87 -3.85 -3.59
N ALA A 106 -1.02 -3.79 -2.26
CA ALA A 106 -0.39 -2.77 -1.44
C ALA A 106 1.15 -2.84 -1.53
N ALA A 107 1.73 -4.04 -1.49
CA ALA A 107 3.17 -4.23 -1.62
C ALA A 107 3.68 -3.88 -3.03
N LEU A 108 2.98 -4.31 -4.08
CA LEU A 108 3.35 -4.03 -5.47
C LEU A 108 3.33 -2.52 -5.75
N MET A 109 2.21 -1.86 -5.43
CA MET A 109 2.06 -0.42 -5.65
C MET A 109 3.01 0.39 -4.76
N GLY A 110 3.17 -0.02 -3.49
CA GLY A 110 4.17 0.56 -2.59
C GLY A 110 5.57 0.48 -3.17
N ALA A 111 5.99 -0.69 -3.68
CA ALA A 111 7.32 -0.84 -4.27
C ALA A 111 7.52 0.04 -5.50
N MET A 112 6.51 0.12 -6.38
CA MET A 112 6.55 1.02 -7.53
C MET A 112 6.71 2.48 -7.09
N LEU A 113 5.88 2.98 -6.18
CA LEU A 113 5.92 4.38 -5.74
C LEU A 113 7.21 4.74 -4.98
N ARG A 114 7.62 3.90 -4.02
CA ARG A 114 8.87 4.09 -3.27
C ARG A 114 10.07 4.15 -4.21
N SER A 115 10.09 3.33 -5.26
CA SER A 115 11.16 3.33 -6.25
C SER A 115 11.25 4.62 -7.08
N GLN A 116 10.15 5.37 -7.20
CA GLN A 116 10.10 6.66 -7.87
C GLN A 116 10.35 7.84 -6.92
N GLY A 117 10.70 7.57 -5.66
CA GLY A 117 10.97 8.61 -4.67
C GLY A 117 9.71 9.18 -4.01
N ILE A 118 8.55 8.52 -4.18
CA ILE A 118 7.29 8.92 -3.56
C ILE A 118 7.18 8.18 -2.22
N PRO A 119 7.17 8.88 -1.07
CA PRO A 119 7.04 8.23 0.23
C PRO A 119 5.68 7.54 0.33
N THR A 120 5.66 6.23 0.57
CA THR A 120 4.42 5.45 0.62
C THR A 120 4.43 4.52 1.82
N LYS A 121 3.42 4.62 2.68
CA LYS A 121 3.15 3.70 3.79
C LYS A 121 2.38 2.49 3.26
N LEU A 122 2.70 1.31 3.78
CA LEU A 122 1.82 0.15 3.72
C LEU A 122 1.17 -0.02 5.09
N GLU A 123 -0.15 0.03 5.12
CA GLU A 123 -0.94 -0.01 6.34
C GLU A 123 -1.77 -1.27 6.36
N VAL A 124 -1.89 -1.88 7.54
CA VAL A 124 -2.66 -3.10 7.74
C VAL A 124 -3.58 -2.90 8.94
N GLY A 125 -4.83 -3.29 8.79
CA GLY A 125 -5.86 -3.08 9.79
C GLY A 125 -7.14 -3.82 9.47
N TYR A 126 -8.25 -3.29 9.97
CA TYR A 126 -9.58 -3.81 9.68
C TYR A 126 -10.38 -2.80 8.88
N SER A 127 -11.08 -3.31 7.85
CA SER A 127 -12.10 -2.61 7.08
C SER A 127 -13.43 -3.28 7.41
N GLY A 128 -14.17 -2.75 8.38
CA GLY A 128 -15.26 -3.50 9.02
C GLY A 128 -14.73 -4.74 9.76
N ASP A 129 -15.28 -5.91 9.46
CA ASP A 129 -14.83 -7.18 10.07
C ASP A 129 -13.67 -7.85 9.29
N ALA A 130 -13.31 -7.34 8.12
CA ALA A 130 -12.29 -7.92 7.25
C ALA A 130 -10.89 -7.36 7.55
N TYR A 131 -9.89 -8.24 7.66
CA TYR A 131 -8.49 -7.84 7.72
C TYR A 131 -8.04 -7.33 6.35
N HIS A 132 -7.47 -6.13 6.29
CA HIS A 132 -7.22 -5.42 5.04
C HIS A 132 -5.86 -4.72 5.05
N ALA A 133 -5.30 -4.52 3.86
CA ALA A 133 -4.06 -3.78 3.64
C ALA A 133 -4.28 -2.71 2.57
N TRP A 134 -3.80 -1.51 2.83
CA TRP A 134 -3.87 -0.36 1.92
C TRP A 134 -2.55 0.41 1.94
N ILE A 135 -2.45 1.44 1.10
CA ILE A 135 -1.30 2.34 1.12
C ILE A 135 -1.73 3.79 1.28
N SER A 136 -0.83 4.59 1.80
CA SER A 136 -0.97 6.04 1.92
C SER A 136 0.30 6.69 1.40
N SER A 137 0.19 7.64 0.48
CA SER A 137 1.35 8.22 -0.22
C SER A 137 1.46 9.71 0.03
N TYR A 138 2.69 10.22 0.17
CA TYR A 138 2.94 11.63 0.40
C TYR A 138 3.33 12.34 -0.89
N THR A 139 2.74 13.51 -1.13
CA THR A 139 3.22 14.45 -2.16
C THR A 139 3.56 15.79 -1.49
N LYS A 140 4.51 16.52 -2.07
CA LYS A 140 4.88 17.85 -1.54
C LYS A 140 3.73 18.86 -1.61
N GLU A 141 2.83 18.68 -2.57
CA GLU A 141 1.74 19.61 -2.85
C GLU A 141 0.51 19.35 -1.97
N SER A 142 0.23 18.09 -1.63
CA SER A 142 -1.01 17.68 -0.96
C SER A 142 -0.79 17.07 0.43
N GLY A 143 0.46 16.77 0.80
CA GLY A 143 0.74 16.03 2.02
C GLY A 143 0.40 14.53 1.87
N TRP A 144 -0.02 13.88 2.95
CA TRP A 144 -0.44 12.49 2.92
C TRP A 144 -1.79 12.34 2.20
N ILE A 145 -1.81 11.47 1.20
CA ILE A 145 -2.99 10.99 0.48
C ILE A 145 -3.26 9.60 1.04
N ASP A 146 -4.26 9.50 1.91
CA ASP A 146 -4.57 8.27 2.64
C ASP A 146 -5.51 7.34 1.87
N GLY A 147 -5.34 6.03 2.01
CA GLY A 147 -6.30 5.04 1.50
C GLY A 147 -6.26 4.79 -0.01
N VAL A 148 -5.09 4.89 -0.63
CA VAL A 148 -4.88 4.81 -2.10
C VAL A 148 -5.18 3.43 -2.71
N ILE A 149 -5.53 2.42 -1.90
CA ILE A 149 -6.02 1.12 -2.39
C ILE A 149 -7.18 0.69 -1.49
N GLN A 150 -8.42 0.89 -1.96
CA GLN A 150 -9.61 0.28 -1.37
C GLN A 150 -10.28 -0.64 -2.40
N PHE A 151 -10.26 -1.94 -2.12
CA PHE A 151 -10.99 -2.99 -2.83
C PHE A 151 -11.99 -3.62 -1.86
N ASP A 152 -13.29 -3.46 -2.10
CA ASP A 152 -14.37 -3.91 -1.21
C ASP A 152 -15.04 -5.23 -1.62
N GLY A 153 -14.48 -5.92 -2.62
CA GLY A 153 -14.99 -7.20 -3.11
C GLY A 153 -15.83 -7.11 -4.39
N ASP A 154 -16.21 -5.92 -4.87
CA ASP A 154 -16.84 -5.76 -6.19
C ASP A 154 -16.51 -4.43 -6.91
N THR A 155 -15.99 -3.40 -6.25
CA THR A 155 -15.64 -2.12 -6.93
C THR A 155 -14.44 -1.40 -6.31
N TRP A 156 -13.57 -0.89 -7.18
CA TRP A 156 -12.48 0.02 -6.81
C TRP A 156 -13.05 1.40 -6.49
N THR A 157 -13.14 1.78 -5.22
CA THR A 157 -13.51 3.16 -4.86
C THR A 157 -12.26 3.97 -4.58
N LEU A 158 -11.81 4.67 -5.62
CA LEU A 158 -10.93 5.82 -5.47
C LEU A 158 -11.77 6.99 -4.91
N MET A 159 -11.42 7.43 -3.71
CA MET A 159 -11.69 8.78 -3.25
C MET A 159 -10.71 9.70 -4.02
N ASP A 160 -11.07 10.63 -4.90
CA ASP A 160 -12.35 11.13 -5.40
C ASP A 160 -12.09 11.76 -6.80
N PRO A 161 -12.91 11.48 -7.83
CA PRO A 161 -12.89 12.18 -9.12
C PRO A 161 -13.43 13.64 -9.10
N THR A 162 -13.36 14.41 -8.01
CA THR A 162 -13.60 15.88 -8.00
C THR A 162 -12.38 16.72 -8.43
N LEU A 163 -11.32 16.07 -8.89
CA LEU A 163 -10.41 16.64 -9.89
C LEU A 163 -10.76 16.21 -11.33
N ALA A 164 -11.86 15.49 -11.55
CA ALA A 164 -12.43 15.34 -12.89
C ALA A 164 -13.25 16.61 -13.24
N ALA A 165 -12.54 17.70 -13.50
CA ALA A 165 -13.01 18.83 -14.31
C ALA A 165 -14.25 19.62 -13.78
N GLY A 166 -14.08 20.44 -12.73
CA GLY A 166 -14.61 21.80 -12.73
C GLY A 166 -15.97 22.14 -12.08
N ASN A 167 -16.19 21.95 -10.77
CA ASN A 167 -17.26 22.66 -10.03
C ASN A 167 -17.01 22.81 -8.51
N SER A 168 -17.74 23.74 -7.87
CA SER A 168 -17.42 24.39 -6.57
C SER A 168 -17.67 23.61 -5.27
N ALA A 169 -16.90 24.00 -4.23
CA ALA A 169 -16.57 23.28 -2.98
C ALA A 169 -17.71 22.86 -2.01
N SER A 170 -18.95 23.33 -2.19
CA SER A 170 -20.01 23.16 -1.17
C SER A 170 -20.75 21.81 -1.24
N SER A 171 -20.74 21.16 -2.40
CA SER A 171 -21.39 19.85 -2.64
C SER A 171 -20.50 18.65 -2.29
N VAL A 172 -19.18 18.86 -2.25
CA VAL A 172 -18.14 17.87 -1.92
C VAL A 172 -18.30 17.33 -0.50
N LYS A 173 -18.80 18.16 0.42
CA LYS A 173 -18.95 17.83 1.85
C LYS A 173 -20.01 16.75 2.16
N LYS A 174 -20.85 16.38 1.18
CA LYS A 174 -21.98 15.45 1.38
C LYS A 174 -21.66 13.99 1.01
N TYR A 175 -20.56 13.75 0.29
CA TYR A 175 -20.20 12.44 -0.26
C TYR A 175 -18.95 11.81 0.36
N ILE A 176 -18.29 12.54 1.25
CA ILE A 176 -17.28 11.98 2.15
C ILE A 176 -18.02 11.24 3.26
N GLY A 177 -18.07 9.92 3.18
CA GLY A 177 -18.13 9.13 4.41
C GLY A 177 -16.87 9.40 5.23
N ASP A 178 -16.99 9.49 6.54
CA ASP A 178 -15.95 9.96 7.48
C ASP A 178 -14.79 8.98 7.73
N GLY A 179 -14.67 7.89 6.96
CA GLY A 179 -13.67 6.85 7.22
C GLY A 179 -13.87 6.10 8.54
N SER A 180 -15.03 6.21 9.19
CA SER A 180 -15.31 5.65 10.53
C SER A 180 -15.26 4.13 10.66
N ASN A 181 -15.15 3.39 9.54
CA ASN A 181 -15.09 1.93 9.54
C ASN A 181 -13.65 1.35 9.47
N TYR A 182 -12.61 2.20 9.50
CA TYR A 182 -11.21 1.78 9.41
C TYR A 182 -10.49 1.87 10.74
N VAL A 183 -9.87 0.76 11.15
CA VAL A 183 -9.00 0.72 12.33
C VAL A 183 -7.61 0.28 11.89
N VAL A 184 -6.68 1.23 11.79
CA VAL A 184 -5.25 0.97 11.55
C VAL A 184 -4.70 0.16 12.72
N LYS A 185 -4.05 -0.96 12.42
CA LYS A 185 -3.33 -1.75 13.43
C LYS A 185 -1.83 -1.54 13.34
N TYR A 186 -1.29 -1.44 12.12
CA TYR A 186 0.12 -1.23 11.86
C TYR A 186 0.37 -0.37 10.62
N SER A 187 1.46 0.38 10.61
CA SER A 187 1.92 1.24 9.51
C SER A 187 3.41 1.00 9.27
N TYR A 188 3.80 0.67 8.04
CA TYR A 188 5.14 0.23 7.65
C TYR A 188 5.69 0.91 6.41
#